data_AF-A0A9P5PGX6-F1
#
_entry.id   AF-A0A9P5PGX6-F1
#
_cell.length_a   1.000
_cell.length_b   1.000
_cell.length_c   1.000
_cell.angle_alpha   90.00
_cell.angle_beta   90.00
_cell.angle_gamma   90.00
#
_symmetry.space_group_name_H-M   'P 1'
#
loop_
_entity.id
_entity.type
_entity.pdbx_description
1 polymer ?
#
loop_
_entity_poly.entity_id
_entity_poly.type
_entity_poly.pdbx_seq_one_letter_code
_entity_poly.pdbx_strand_id
1 'polypeptide(L)'
;MVEMEPKLSSGEPIDVESPLTRSELTHIRCGYLSLRCWWSQLASKPPSFKHSPRCMYPEKCSYAWRLKFEGLAETEKIPFPKVDGIRRLQEVQKCLTVDPFLTKFMPETCRHNALQELQKCRENLLRQLHHHFDL
;
A
#
# COMPACT_ATOMS: atom_id res chain seq x y z
N MET A 1 4.33 -4.05 -23.63
CA MET A 1 3.93 -3.44 -22.35
C MET A 1 3.60 -2.00 -22.65
N VAL A 2 2.31 -1.66 -22.76
CA VAL A 2 1.88 -0.33 -23.19
C VAL A 2 2.01 0.63 -22.02
N GLU A 3 2.85 1.65 -22.18
CA GLU A 3 3.01 2.79 -21.27
C GLU A 3 1.69 3.57 -21.21
N MET A 4 0.79 3.17 -20.31
CA MET A 4 -0.48 3.86 -20.09
C MET A 4 -0.31 5.12 -19.23
N GLU A 5 0.75 5.22 -18.43
CA GLU A 5 0.94 6.34 -17.48
C GLU A 5 1.09 7.74 -18.13
N PRO A 6 1.79 7.92 -19.27
CA PRO A 6 1.91 9.24 -19.91
C PRO A 6 0.57 9.71 -20.49
N LYS A 7 -0.19 8.80 -21.13
CA LYS A 7 -1.47 9.11 -21.79
C LYS A 7 -2.60 9.44 -20.79
N LEU A 8 -2.49 8.93 -19.57
CA LEU A 8 -3.45 9.22 -18.50
C LEU A 8 -3.30 10.64 -17.94
N SER A 9 -2.14 11.29 -18.15
CA SER A 9 -1.85 12.64 -17.63
C SER A 9 -2.17 13.76 -18.64
N SER A 10 -2.28 13.43 -19.93
CA SER A 10 -2.45 14.40 -21.03
C SER A 10 -3.91 14.71 -21.39
N GLY A 11 -4.88 13.99 -20.83
CA GLY A 11 -6.31 14.18 -21.16
C GLY A 11 -6.67 13.77 -22.60
N GLU A 12 -5.82 13.00 -23.26
CA GLU A 12 -6.10 12.51 -24.62
C GLU A 12 -7.35 11.62 -24.64
N PRO A 13 -8.19 11.74 -25.69
CA PRO A 13 -9.37 10.90 -25.85
C PRO A 13 -8.93 9.43 -25.94
N ILE A 14 -9.47 8.60 -25.05
CA ILE A 14 -9.34 7.15 -25.16
C ILE A 14 -10.07 6.74 -26.43
N ASP A 15 -9.36 5.95 -27.21
CA ASP A 15 -9.71 5.34 -28.49
C ASP A 15 -11.22 5.16 -28.74
N VAL A 16 -11.67 5.61 -29.92
CA VAL A 16 -13.08 5.56 -30.37
C VAL A 16 -13.55 4.11 -30.57
N GLU A 17 -12.61 3.16 -30.66
CA GLU A 17 -12.87 1.72 -30.77
C GLU A 17 -12.91 0.98 -29.41
N SER A 18 -12.99 1.69 -28.28
CA SER A 18 -13.17 1.01 -26.99
C SER A 18 -14.53 0.26 -26.97
N PRO A 19 -14.55 -1.04 -26.66
CA PRO A 19 -15.81 -1.77 -26.47
C PRO A 19 -16.56 -1.31 -25.21
N LEU A 20 -15.93 -0.47 -24.38
CA LEU A 20 -16.48 0.07 -23.15
C LEU A 20 -17.22 1.38 -23.43
N THR A 21 -18.41 1.50 -22.85
CA THR A 21 -19.15 2.75 -22.79
C THR A 21 -18.36 3.80 -21.99
N ARG A 22 -18.66 5.07 -22.24
CA ARG A 22 -18.09 6.19 -21.47
C ARG A 22 -18.33 6.05 -19.95
N SER A 23 -19.46 5.45 -19.57
CA SER A 23 -19.79 5.20 -18.16
C SER A 23 -18.84 4.17 -17.55
N GLU A 24 -18.61 3.05 -18.23
CA GLU A 24 -17.68 2.00 -17.78
C GLU A 24 -16.24 2.51 -17.71
N LEU A 25 -15.81 3.31 -18.70
CA LEU A 25 -14.49 3.95 -18.66
C LEU A 25 -14.34 4.90 -17.46
N THR A 26 -15.37 5.66 -17.14
CA THR A 26 -15.38 6.54 -15.96
C THR A 26 -15.28 5.72 -14.68
N HIS A 27 -16.09 4.67 -14.56
CA HIS A 27 -16.11 3.77 -13.40
C HIS A 27 -14.73 3.12 -13.15
N ILE A 28 -14.09 2.59 -14.19
CA ILE A 28 -12.72 2.03 -14.09
C ILE A 28 -11.73 3.11 -13.63
N ARG A 29 -11.78 4.31 -14.22
CA ARG A 29 -10.89 5.42 -13.84
C ARG A 29 -11.08 5.83 -12.38
N CYS A 30 -12.33 5.91 -11.90
CA CYS A 30 -12.65 6.18 -10.51
C CYS A 30 -12.05 5.12 -9.58
N GLY A 31 -12.14 3.84 -9.96
CA GLY A 31 -11.52 2.75 -9.20
C GLY A 31 -10.01 2.83 -9.11
N TYR A 32 -9.33 3.11 -10.23
CA TYR A 32 -7.88 3.33 -10.23
C TYR A 32 -7.47 4.52 -9.37
N LEU A 33 -8.21 5.63 -9.45
CA LEU A 33 -7.96 6.81 -8.62
C LEU A 33 -8.13 6.48 -7.13
N SER A 34 -9.22 5.79 -6.79
CA SER A 34 -9.53 5.34 -5.43
C SER A 34 -8.42 4.47 -4.84
N LEU A 35 -7.94 3.48 -5.59
CA LEU A 35 -6.83 2.62 -5.17
C LEU A 35 -5.52 3.38 -5.00
N ARG A 36 -5.22 4.33 -5.90
CA ARG A 36 -4.03 5.18 -5.78
C ARG A 36 -4.10 6.06 -4.54
N CYS A 37 -5.25 6.69 -4.28
CA CYS A 37 -5.47 7.49 -3.08
C CYS A 37 -5.36 6.65 -1.80
N TRP A 38 -5.92 5.44 -1.81
CA TRP A 38 -5.80 4.49 -0.71
C TRP A 38 -4.33 4.16 -0.42
N TRP A 39 -3.53 3.86 -1.45
CA TRP A 39 -2.10 3.59 -1.27
C TRP A 39 -1.36 4.80 -0.71
N SER A 40 -1.60 6.00 -1.24
CA SER A 40 -0.97 7.23 -0.74
C SER A 40 -1.30 7.52 0.72
N GLN A 41 -2.52 7.24 1.17
CA GLN A 41 -2.90 7.37 2.58
C GLN A 41 -2.16 6.35 3.45
N LEU A 42 -2.07 5.09 2.99
CA LEU A 42 -1.35 4.05 3.71
C LEU A 42 0.15 4.34 3.79
N ALA A 43 0.76 4.78 2.68
CA ALA A 43 2.19 5.10 2.59
C ALA A 43 2.59 6.25 3.52
N SER A 44 1.72 7.26 3.67
CA SER A 44 1.93 8.39 4.58
C SER A 44 1.58 8.08 6.03
N LYS A 45 0.81 7.02 6.30
CA LYS A 45 0.41 6.62 7.65
C LYS A 45 0.43 5.10 7.80
N PRO A 46 1.54 4.52 8.28
CA PRO A 46 1.63 3.08 8.51
C PRO A 46 0.53 2.58 9.45
N PRO A 47 0.09 1.33 9.31
CA PRO A 47 -0.83 0.73 10.26
C PRO A 47 -0.26 0.74 11.68
N SER A 48 -1.08 1.21 12.61
CA SER A 48 -0.78 1.17 14.04
C SER A 48 -0.87 -0.25 14.56
N PHE A 49 0.04 -0.65 15.43
CA PHE A 49 0.06 -1.98 16.02
C PHE A 49 0.03 -1.90 17.55
N LYS A 50 -0.47 -2.98 18.17
CA LYS A 50 -0.48 -3.10 19.62
C LYS A 50 0.91 -3.50 20.12
N HIS A 51 1.44 -2.74 21.09
CA HIS A 51 2.70 -3.08 21.73
C HIS A 51 2.55 -4.30 22.65
N SER A 52 3.62 -5.08 22.77
CA SER A 52 3.69 -6.12 23.81
C SER A 52 3.66 -5.46 25.20
N PRO A 53 2.96 -6.05 26.20
CA PRO A 53 3.02 -5.59 27.58
C PRO A 53 4.45 -5.56 28.16
N ARG A 54 5.38 -6.32 27.56
CA ARG A 54 6.80 -6.36 27.95
C ARG A 54 7.67 -5.36 27.17
N CYS A 55 7.08 -4.53 26.32
CA CYS A 55 7.82 -3.54 25.55
C CYS A 55 8.24 -2.37 26.44
N MET A 56 9.54 -2.24 26.69
CA MET A 56 10.08 -1.16 27.53
C MET A 56 10.11 0.21 26.85
N TYR A 57 10.06 0.25 25.51
CA TYR A 57 10.15 1.51 24.74
C TYR A 57 9.15 1.56 23.57
N PRO A 58 7.83 1.72 23.85
CA PRO A 58 6.80 1.75 22.82
C PRO A 58 6.98 2.85 21.77
N GLU A 59 7.37 4.05 22.20
CA GLU A 59 7.58 5.18 21.29
C GLU A 59 8.73 4.92 20.30
N LYS A 60 9.84 4.32 20.78
CA LYS A 60 10.96 3.92 19.92
C LYS A 60 10.55 2.86 18.91
N CYS A 61 9.72 1.89 19.31
CA CYS A 61 9.20 0.87 18.41
C CYS A 61 8.31 1.48 17.32
N SER A 62 7.38 2.35 17.72
CA SER A 62 6.48 3.06 16.81
C SER A 62 7.25 3.92 15.82
N TYR A 63 8.27 4.63 16.30
CA TYR A 63 9.14 5.44 15.46
C TYR A 63 9.93 4.59 14.47
N ALA A 64 10.58 3.53 14.93
CA ALA A 64 11.37 2.63 14.09
C ALA A 64 10.51 1.98 12.99
N TRP A 65 9.31 1.52 13.37
CA TRP A 65 8.32 0.99 12.44
C TRP A 65 7.94 2.01 11.38
N ARG A 66 7.53 3.22 11.81
CA ARG A 66 7.11 4.29 10.91
C ARG A 66 8.20 4.66 9.92
N LEU A 67 9.41 4.93 10.42
CA LEU A 67 10.56 5.34 9.62
C LEU A 67 10.86 4.32 8.50
N LYS A 68 10.83 3.03 8.82
CA LYS A 68 11.13 1.97 7.86
C LYS A 68 10.00 1.73 6.89
N PHE A 69 8.77 1.75 7.37
CA PHE A 69 7.61 1.57 6.52
C PHE A 69 7.49 2.71 5.50
N GLU A 70 7.52 3.97 5.94
CA GLU A 70 7.41 5.15 5.06
C GLU A 70 8.53 5.14 4.01
N GLY A 71 9.76 4.86 4.46
CA GLY A 71 10.92 4.75 3.56
C GLY A 71 10.68 3.73 2.45
N LEU A 72 10.22 2.52 2.78
CA LEU A 72 9.95 1.48 1.79
C LEU A 72 8.71 1.79 0.93
N ALA A 73 7.64 2.28 1.53
CA ALA A 73 6.34 2.48 0.87
C ALA A 73 6.41 3.52 -0.27
N GLU A 74 7.27 4.53 -0.14
CA GLU A 74 7.51 5.54 -1.18
C GLU A 74 8.68 5.19 -2.13
N THR A 75 9.44 4.12 -1.86
CA THR A 75 10.55 3.77 -2.75
C THR A 75 10.03 3.17 -4.07
N GLU A 76 10.62 3.60 -5.19
CA GLU A 76 10.44 3.01 -6.53
C GLU A 76 11.02 1.59 -6.68
N LYS A 77 11.76 1.11 -5.67
CA LYS A 77 12.34 -0.24 -5.62
C LYS A 77 11.28 -1.33 -5.52
N ILE A 78 10.05 -0.99 -5.11
CA ILE A 78 8.93 -1.91 -5.16
C ILE A 78 8.41 -1.95 -6.61
N PRO A 79 8.53 -3.08 -7.32
CA PRO A 79 8.33 -3.17 -8.76
C PRO A 79 6.85 -3.17 -9.19
N PHE A 80 5.94 -2.79 -8.29
CA PHE A 80 4.49 -2.83 -8.53
C PHE A 80 3.93 -1.40 -8.52
N PRO A 81 2.99 -1.07 -9.41
CA PRO A 81 2.43 0.28 -9.48
C PRO A 81 1.64 0.61 -8.20
N LYS A 82 1.50 1.90 -7.86
CA LYS A 82 0.80 2.36 -6.64
C LYS A 82 -0.65 1.85 -6.54
N VAL A 83 -1.29 1.56 -7.67
CA VAL A 83 -2.65 0.99 -7.73
C VAL A 83 -2.71 -0.49 -7.32
N ASP A 84 -1.61 -1.24 -7.42
CA ASP A 84 -1.53 -2.63 -6.97
C ASP A 84 -1.09 -2.70 -5.49
N GLY A 85 -1.95 -2.15 -4.63
CA GLY A 85 -1.71 -2.08 -3.20
C GLY A 85 -1.49 -3.45 -2.54
N ILE A 86 -2.07 -4.51 -3.10
CA ILE A 86 -1.97 -5.88 -2.59
C ILE A 86 -0.55 -6.41 -2.77
N ARG A 87 -0.01 -6.38 -4.00
CA ARG A 87 1.36 -6.87 -4.25
C ARG A 87 2.40 -5.95 -3.63
N ARG A 88 2.17 -4.63 -3.63
CA ARG A 88 3.04 -3.69 -2.93
C ARG A 88 3.11 -3.99 -1.43
N LEU A 89 1.98 -4.19 -0.75
CA LEU A 89 1.96 -4.57 0.67
C LEU A 89 2.69 -5.90 0.94
N GLN A 90 2.49 -6.88 0.07
CA GLN A 90 3.19 -8.17 0.19
C GLN A 90 4.71 -7.99 0.09
N GLU A 91 5.19 -7.16 -0.83
CA GLU A 91 6.63 -6.91 -0.98
C GLU A 91 7.20 -6.09 0.18
N VAL A 92 6.49 -5.05 0.62
CA VAL A 92 6.84 -4.28 1.82
C VAL A 92 6.95 -5.20 3.05
N GLN A 93 5.98 -6.10 3.24
CA GLN A 93 5.98 -7.05 4.35
C GLN A 93 7.21 -7.98 4.29
N LYS A 94 7.59 -8.49 3.11
CA LYS A 94 8.81 -9.31 2.96
C LYS A 94 10.06 -8.52 3.34
N CYS A 95 10.21 -7.30 2.81
CA CYS A 95 11.36 -6.45 3.11
C CYS A 95 11.48 -6.14 4.61
N LEU A 96 10.37 -5.80 5.27
CA LEU A 96 10.34 -5.48 6.69
C LEU A 96 10.59 -6.71 7.58
N THR A 97 10.21 -7.90 7.14
CA THR A 97 10.40 -9.15 7.90
C THR A 97 11.88 -9.45 8.14
N VAL A 98 12.72 -9.16 7.15
CA VAL A 98 14.18 -9.42 7.20
C VAL A 98 14.99 -8.16 7.48
N ASP A 99 14.35 -7.02 7.79
CA ASP A 99 15.05 -5.76 8.01
C ASP A 99 15.85 -5.79 9.34
N PRO A 100 17.19 -5.64 9.29
CA PRO A 100 18.04 -5.75 10.46
C PRO A 100 17.86 -4.56 11.43
N PHE A 101 17.42 -3.40 10.93
CA PHE A 101 17.15 -2.24 11.77
C PHE A 101 15.90 -2.47 12.61
N LEU A 102 14.82 -3.00 12.03
CA LEU A 102 13.66 -3.42 12.83
C LEU A 102 14.03 -4.52 13.83
N THR A 103 14.92 -5.43 13.47
CA THR A 103 15.43 -6.44 14.39
C THR A 103 16.17 -5.84 15.58
N LYS A 104 16.93 -4.76 15.37
CA LYS A 104 17.67 -4.04 16.41
C LYS A 104 16.77 -3.16 17.29
N PHE A 105 15.77 -2.51 16.71
CA PHE A 105 15.00 -1.45 17.40
C PHE A 105 13.62 -1.90 17.89
N MET A 106 13.11 -3.04 17.44
CA MET A 106 11.81 -3.57 17.86
C MET A 106 11.97 -4.95 18.49
N PRO A 107 11.42 -5.16 19.71
CA PRO A 107 11.25 -6.49 20.27
C PRO A 107 10.47 -7.39 19.30
N GLU A 108 10.79 -8.68 19.29
CA GLU A 108 10.21 -9.66 18.37
C GLU A 108 8.68 -9.62 18.35
N THR A 109 8.03 -9.59 19.52
CA THR A 109 6.57 -9.52 19.62
C THR A 109 6.00 -8.23 19.02
N CYS A 110 6.64 -7.07 19.23
CA CYS A 110 6.18 -5.81 18.64
C CYS A 110 6.33 -5.84 17.11
N ARG A 111 7.44 -6.40 16.60
CA ARG A 111 7.67 -6.58 15.17
C ARG A 111 6.63 -7.52 14.56
N HIS A 112 6.35 -8.65 15.22
CA HIS A 112 5.31 -9.58 14.81
C HIS A 112 3.93 -8.90 14.71
N ASN A 113 3.53 -8.16 15.76
CA ASN A 113 2.26 -7.44 15.77
C ASN A 113 2.19 -6.41 14.64
N ALA A 114 3.27 -5.67 14.38
CA ALA A 114 3.33 -4.70 13.28
C ALA A 114 3.17 -5.36 11.90
N LEU A 115 3.86 -6.48 11.65
CA LEU A 115 3.73 -7.25 10.42
C LEU A 115 2.33 -7.86 10.26
N GLN A 116 1.70 -8.27 11.37
CA GLN A 116 0.34 -8.77 11.36
C GLN A 116 -0.68 -7.69 10.95
N GLU A 117 -0.49 -6.44 11.38
CA GLU A 117 -1.35 -5.33 10.93
C GLU A 117 -1.19 -5.03 9.44
N LEU A 118 0.01 -5.16 8.86
CA LEU A 118 0.17 -5.09 7.39
C LEU A 118 -0.58 -6.21 6.68
N GLN A 119 -0.51 -7.42 7.21
CA GLN A 119 -1.24 -8.55 6.65
C GLN A 119 -2.75 -8.31 6.69
N LYS A 120 -3.28 -7.81 7.82
CA LYS A 120 -4.70 -7.43 7.95
C LYS A 120 -5.08 -6.34 6.96
N CYS A 121 -4.26 -5.30 6.79
CA CYS A 121 -4.49 -4.27 5.78
C CYS A 121 -4.58 -4.85 4.36
N ARG A 122 -3.70 -5.80 4.01
CA ARG A 122 -3.73 -6.49 2.71
C ARG A 122 -5.00 -7.32 2.54
N GLU A 123 -5.37 -8.09 3.54
CA GLU A 123 -6.59 -8.92 3.52
C GLU A 123 -7.85 -8.07 3.43
N ASN A 124 -7.88 -6.93 4.13
CA ASN A 124 -8.99 -5.97 4.07
C ASN A 124 -9.11 -5.35 2.68
N LEU A 125 -8.00 -4.89 2.08
CA LEU A 125 -8.01 -4.38 0.70
C LEU A 125 -8.51 -5.45 -0.28
N LEU A 126 -8.05 -6.70 -0.15
CA LEU A 126 -8.48 -7.79 -1.02
C LEU A 126 -10.00 -8.03 -0.92
N ARG A 127 -10.57 -7.98 0.28
CA ARG A 127 -12.02 -8.13 0.50
C ARG A 127 -12.82 -6.94 -0.03
N GLN A 128 -12.27 -5.74 0.07
CA GLN A 128 -12.94 -4.48 -0.29
C GLN A 128 -12.59 -3.98 -1.70
N LEU A 129 -11.85 -4.78 -2.49
CA LEU A 129 -11.33 -4.34 -3.79
C LEU A 129 -12.43 -3.81 -4.72
N HIS A 130 -13.57 -4.50 -4.76
CA HIS A 130 -14.71 -4.14 -5.61
C HIS A 130 -15.31 -2.77 -5.22
N HIS A 131 -15.34 -2.42 -3.93
CA HIS A 131 -15.82 -1.13 -3.46
C HIS A 131 -15.01 0.07 -3.94
N HIS A 132 -13.76 -0.14 -4.36
CA HIS A 132 -13.01 0.94 -4.99
C HIS A 132 -13.62 1.33 -6.34
N PHE A 133 -14.27 0.39 -7.02
CA PHE A 133 -14.88 0.61 -8.32
C PHE A 133 -16.33 1.09 -8.19
N ASP A 134 -17.07 0.77 -7.13
CA ASP A 134 -18.48 1.17 -6.89
C ASP A 134 -18.77 2.71 -6.77
N LEU A 135 -17.80 3.58 -7.11
CA LEU A 135 -17.86 5.04 -7.00
C LEU A 135 -18.68 5.73 -8.10
#